data_AF-A0A7S1LJ12-F1
#
_entry.id   AF-A0A7S1LJ12-F1
#
_cell.length_a   1.000
_cell.length_b   1.000
_cell.length_c   1.000
_cell.angle_alpha   90.00
_cell.angle_beta   90.00
_cell.angle_gamma   90.00
#
_symmetry.space_group_name_H-M   'P 1'
#
loop_
_entity.id
_entity.type
_entity.pdbx_description
1 polymer ?
#
loop_
_entity_poly.entity_id
_entity_poly.type
_entity_poly.pdbx_seq_one_letter_code
_entity_poly.pdbx_strand_id
1 'polypeptide(L)'
;QAARYYAMANKPQNQADALSKAAKCVPKEESASAIEWMQEGITALEDAERWHVIKDPYRALVTLQVRADKVAEAIQTEKKYMAALAKADFPELAAKCGLEIVIMCLHLGDHVLAEREFQTMSAEGFGFPHSPEQKIAYELIDASEQRDAARLQEAGKQQRITFLIADIARMAKKLAVPSGAPPPRKPAALGGGMAAADDEPEDDEDVR
;
A
#
# COMPACT_ATOMS: atom_id res chain seq x y z
N GLN A 1 12.37 -20.18 22.78
CA GLN A 1 13.00 -20.24 24.13
C GLN A 1 13.63 -18.90 24.53
N ALA A 2 14.59 -18.35 23.77
CA ALA A 2 15.22 -17.06 24.07
C ALA A 2 14.21 -15.88 24.28
N ALA A 3 13.24 -15.71 23.38
CA ALA A 3 12.21 -14.67 23.51
C ALA A 3 11.44 -14.73 24.83
N ARG A 4 11.11 -15.95 25.31
CA ARG A 4 10.39 -16.15 26.58
C ARG A 4 11.23 -15.73 27.79
N TYR A 5 12.53 -15.99 27.77
CA TYR A 5 13.45 -15.52 28.81
C TYR A 5 13.55 -13.99 28.84
N TYR A 6 13.56 -13.34 27.67
CA TYR A 6 13.55 -11.86 27.62
C TYR A 6 12.24 -11.26 28.13
N ALA A 7 11.10 -11.90 27.83
CA ALA A 7 9.80 -11.52 28.38
C ALA A 7 9.81 -11.59 29.92
N MET A 8 10.26 -12.71 30.49
CA MET A 8 10.37 -12.89 31.94
C MET A 8 11.34 -11.91 32.60
N ALA A 9 12.38 -11.46 31.88
CA ALA A 9 13.36 -10.49 32.34
C ALA A 9 12.95 -9.03 32.10
N ASN A 10 11.71 -8.77 31.63
CA ASN A 10 11.20 -7.45 31.27
C ASN A 10 12.10 -6.70 30.25
N LYS A 11 12.57 -7.42 29.22
CA LYS A 11 13.41 -6.88 28.14
C LYS A 11 12.66 -6.94 26.80
N PRO A 12 11.67 -6.04 26.56
CA PRO A 12 10.76 -6.13 25.42
C PRO A 12 11.46 -5.98 24.07
N GLN A 13 12.48 -5.14 23.96
CA GLN A 13 13.28 -5.00 22.73
C GLN A 13 13.98 -6.30 22.36
N ASN A 14 14.69 -6.93 23.31
CA ASN A 14 15.39 -8.18 23.04
C ASN A 14 14.42 -9.32 22.71
N GLN A 15 13.24 -9.33 23.35
CA GLN A 15 12.16 -10.26 23.02
C GLN A 15 11.71 -10.07 21.57
N ALA A 16 11.34 -8.85 21.18
CA ALA A 16 10.84 -8.53 19.85
C ALA A 16 11.89 -8.81 18.76
N ASP A 17 13.17 -8.52 19.01
CA ASP A 17 14.27 -8.83 18.09
C ASP A 17 14.42 -10.34 17.89
N ALA A 18 14.36 -11.12 18.97
CA ALA A 18 14.44 -12.57 18.91
C ALA A 18 13.26 -13.18 18.14
N LEU A 19 12.05 -12.67 18.37
CA LEU A 19 10.84 -13.09 17.67
C LEU A 19 10.89 -12.71 16.18
N SER A 20 11.30 -11.49 15.85
CA SER A 20 11.41 -11.01 14.46
C SER A 20 12.41 -11.83 13.64
N LYS A 21 13.50 -12.28 14.27
CA LYS A 21 14.46 -13.20 13.64
C LYS A 21 13.87 -14.58 13.45
N ALA A 22 13.16 -15.11 14.44
CA ALA A 22 12.52 -16.42 14.37
C ALA A 22 11.42 -16.47 13.30
N ALA A 23 10.57 -15.44 13.23
CA ALA A 23 9.44 -15.34 12.31
C ALA A 23 9.83 -15.53 10.84
N LYS A 24 11.07 -15.19 10.45
CA LYS A 24 11.57 -15.36 9.08
C LYS A 24 11.69 -16.83 8.64
N CYS A 25 11.81 -17.74 9.60
CA CYS A 25 12.04 -19.16 9.37
C CYS A 25 10.82 -20.04 9.72
N VAL A 26 9.70 -19.44 10.14
CA VAL A 26 8.51 -20.18 10.54
C VAL A 26 7.77 -20.69 9.29
N PRO A 27 7.49 -22.00 9.19
CA PRO A 27 6.63 -22.54 8.14
C PRO A 27 5.21 -21.97 8.22
N LYS A 28 4.50 -21.98 7.09
CA LYS A 28 3.14 -21.46 6.99
C LYS A 28 2.19 -22.15 7.99
N GLU A 29 2.34 -23.45 8.15
CA GLU A 29 1.52 -24.34 8.96
C GLU A 29 1.67 -24.05 10.46
N GLU A 30 2.83 -23.54 10.88
CA GLU A 30 3.16 -23.23 12.27
C GLU A 30 3.07 -21.71 12.57
N SER A 31 2.57 -20.93 11.61
CA SER A 31 2.57 -19.46 11.71
C SER A 31 1.61 -18.93 12.77
N ALA A 32 0.62 -19.70 13.22
CA ALA A 32 -0.39 -19.23 14.17
C ALA A 32 0.22 -18.78 15.51
N SER A 33 0.97 -19.66 16.19
CA SER A 33 1.62 -19.33 17.47
C SER A 33 2.71 -18.28 17.31
N ALA A 34 3.42 -18.28 16.16
CA ALA A 34 4.43 -17.26 15.89
C ALA A 34 3.81 -15.86 15.73
N ILE A 35 2.63 -15.76 15.10
CA ILE A 35 1.86 -14.50 15.00
C ILE A 35 1.46 -14.01 16.39
N GLU A 36 0.93 -14.89 17.24
CA GLU A 36 0.54 -14.54 18.61
C GLU A 36 1.72 -14.01 19.42
N TRP A 37 2.85 -14.72 19.42
CA TRP A 37 4.05 -14.26 20.14
C TRP A 37 4.60 -12.94 19.60
N MET A 38 4.57 -12.73 18.28
CA MET A 38 4.97 -11.48 17.66
C MET A 38 4.05 -10.32 18.10
N GLN A 39 2.74 -10.55 18.17
CA GLN A 39 1.78 -9.56 18.65
C GLN A 39 2.05 -9.22 20.13
N GLU A 40 2.27 -10.22 20.99
CA GLU A 40 2.65 -9.98 22.39
C GLU A 40 3.93 -9.16 22.51
N GLY A 41 4.95 -9.46 21.71
CA GLY A 41 6.21 -8.73 21.70
C GLY A 41 6.06 -7.28 21.23
N ILE A 42 5.20 -7.04 20.24
CA ILE A 42 4.87 -5.69 19.77
C ILE A 42 4.12 -4.92 20.87
N THR A 43 3.08 -5.50 21.46
CA THR A 43 2.34 -4.87 22.57
C THR A 43 3.28 -4.48 23.71
N ALA A 44 4.22 -5.34 24.08
CA ALA A 44 5.20 -5.03 25.12
C ALA A 44 6.15 -3.87 24.76
N LEU A 45 6.44 -3.66 23.46
CA LEU A 45 7.17 -2.48 22.99
C LEU A 45 6.32 -1.22 23.02
N GLU A 46 5.05 -1.31 22.63
CA GLU A 46 4.09 -0.22 22.67
C GLU A 46 3.86 0.27 24.10
N ASP A 47 3.65 -0.65 25.04
CA ASP A 47 3.47 -0.38 26.47
C ASP A 47 4.72 0.26 27.09
N ALA A 48 5.90 -0.12 26.61
CA ALA A 48 7.18 0.48 27.02
C ALA A 48 7.55 1.76 26.24
N GLU A 49 6.65 2.25 25.37
CA GLU A 49 6.83 3.42 24.52
C GLU A 49 8.12 3.39 23.68
N ARG A 50 8.55 2.19 23.27
CA ARG A 50 9.77 1.96 22.50
C ARG A 50 9.53 2.15 21.00
N TRP A 51 8.97 3.30 20.62
CA TRP A 51 8.54 3.61 19.25
C TRP A 51 9.68 3.57 18.21
N HIS A 52 10.89 3.93 18.61
CA HIS A 52 12.07 3.97 17.73
C HIS A 52 12.53 2.58 17.24
N VAL A 53 12.12 1.49 17.89
CA VAL A 53 12.49 0.10 17.53
C VAL A 53 11.30 -0.73 17.03
N ILE A 54 10.15 -0.08 16.82
CA ILE A 54 8.90 -0.77 16.48
C ILE A 54 8.85 -1.29 15.02
N LYS A 55 9.70 -0.71 14.16
CA LYS A 55 9.74 -0.97 12.72
C LYS A 55 9.95 -2.44 12.36
N ASP A 56 11.02 -3.04 12.87
CA ASP A 56 11.42 -4.39 12.48
C ASP A 56 10.40 -5.45 12.94
N PRO A 57 9.87 -5.38 14.18
CA PRO A 57 8.79 -6.25 14.63
C PRO A 57 7.52 -6.19 13.78
N TYR A 58 7.01 -4.99 13.47
CA TYR A 58 5.81 -4.88 12.63
C TYR A 58 6.04 -5.43 11.22
N ARG A 59 7.15 -5.07 10.57
CA ARG A 59 7.44 -5.58 9.22
C ARG A 59 7.57 -7.10 9.20
N ALA A 60 8.17 -7.69 10.24
CA ALA A 60 8.26 -9.13 10.38
C ALA A 60 6.88 -9.77 10.58
N LEU A 61 6.00 -9.18 11.40
CA LEU A 61 4.64 -9.67 11.63
C LEU A 61 3.79 -9.61 10.36
N VAL A 62 3.78 -8.47 9.64
CA VAL A 62 3.04 -8.32 8.38
C VAL A 62 3.53 -9.32 7.35
N THR A 63 4.86 -9.50 7.23
CA THR A 63 5.43 -10.52 6.33
C THR A 63 4.96 -11.93 6.68
N LEU A 64 4.95 -12.28 7.98
CA LEU A 64 4.51 -13.58 8.46
C LEU A 64 3.02 -13.81 8.17
N GLN A 65 2.16 -12.81 8.44
CA GLN A 65 0.73 -12.88 8.15
C GLN A 65 0.44 -13.05 6.66
N VAL A 66 1.12 -12.26 5.81
CA VAL A 66 0.98 -12.36 4.35
C VAL A 66 1.38 -13.75 3.85
N ARG A 67 2.47 -14.33 4.34
CA ARG A 67 2.89 -15.70 3.97
C ARG A 67 1.98 -16.79 4.52
N ALA A 68 1.29 -16.49 5.62
CA ALA A 68 0.29 -17.36 6.22
C ALA A 68 -1.10 -17.25 5.56
N ASP A 69 -1.22 -16.52 4.44
CA ASP A 69 -2.49 -16.17 3.77
C ASP A 69 -3.48 -15.40 4.67
N LYS A 70 -3.00 -14.78 5.74
CA LYS A 70 -3.77 -13.93 6.68
C LYS A 70 -3.72 -12.46 6.26
N VAL A 71 -4.10 -12.19 5.01
CA VAL A 71 -3.94 -10.86 4.38
C VAL A 71 -4.88 -9.82 5.03
N ALA A 72 -6.07 -10.23 5.45
CA ALA A 72 -7.00 -9.33 6.15
C ALA A 72 -6.43 -8.88 7.51
N GLU A 73 -5.81 -9.78 8.25
CA GLU A 73 -5.12 -9.48 9.51
C GLU A 73 -3.85 -8.65 9.28
N ALA A 74 -3.15 -8.87 8.17
CA ALA A 74 -2.01 -8.04 7.75
C ALA A 74 -2.42 -6.59 7.49
N ILE A 75 -3.57 -6.35 6.86
CA ILE A 75 -4.13 -4.99 6.68
C ILE A 75 -4.38 -4.32 8.03
N GLN A 76 -5.00 -5.01 8.99
CA GLN A 76 -5.23 -4.45 10.33
C GLN A 76 -3.91 -4.16 11.07
N THR A 77 -2.91 -5.01 10.87
CA THR A 77 -1.59 -4.84 11.46
C THR A 77 -0.85 -3.65 10.85
N GLU A 78 -0.95 -3.44 9.54
CA GLU A 78 -0.40 -2.25 8.87
C GLU A 78 -1.07 -0.96 9.34
N LYS A 79 -2.39 -0.95 9.55
CA LYS A 79 -3.09 0.22 10.10
C LYS A 79 -2.59 0.59 11.49
N LYS A 80 -2.39 -0.41 12.37
CA LYS A 80 -1.79 -0.20 13.70
C LYS A 80 -0.35 0.29 13.58
N TYR A 81 0.42 -0.29 12.66
CA TYR A 81 1.80 0.09 12.43
C TYR A 81 1.92 1.55 11.96
N MET A 82 1.07 1.99 11.03
CA MET A 82 1.00 3.38 10.58
C MET A 82 0.76 4.35 11.76
N ALA A 83 -0.15 4.00 12.68
CA ALA A 83 -0.38 4.80 13.89
C ALA A 83 0.85 4.82 14.83
N ALA A 84 1.56 3.69 14.97
CA ALA A 84 2.81 3.63 15.73
C ALA A 84 3.93 4.45 15.07
N LEU A 85 4.00 4.49 13.74
CA LEU A 85 4.95 5.32 12.99
C LEU A 85 4.69 6.81 13.13
N ALA A 86 3.42 7.22 13.32
CA ALA A 86 3.08 8.59 13.66
C ALA A 86 3.67 9.02 15.01
N LYS A 87 3.63 8.13 16.02
CA LYS A 87 4.28 8.38 17.33
C LYS A 87 5.80 8.43 17.23
N ALA A 88 6.38 7.70 16.26
CA ALA A 88 7.81 7.62 16.04
C ALA A 88 8.35 8.65 15.02
N ASP A 89 7.47 9.49 14.44
CA ASP A 89 7.78 10.50 13.42
C ASP A 89 8.49 9.94 12.16
N PHE A 90 7.97 8.85 11.59
CA PHE A 90 8.48 8.23 10.36
C PHE A 90 7.49 8.33 9.17
N PRO A 91 7.26 9.53 8.60
CA PRO A 91 6.21 9.76 7.61
C PRO A 91 6.42 8.99 6.30
N GLU A 92 7.65 8.88 5.80
CA GLU A 92 7.93 8.14 4.56
C GLU A 92 7.62 6.64 4.68
N LEU A 93 7.76 6.09 5.89
CA LEU A 93 7.47 4.69 6.13
C LEU A 93 5.96 4.47 6.26
N ALA A 94 5.27 5.40 6.93
CA ALA A 94 3.82 5.40 7.02
C ALA A 94 3.15 5.56 5.64
N ALA A 95 3.74 6.35 4.73
CA ALA A 95 3.30 6.42 3.33
C ALA A 95 3.33 5.05 2.64
N LYS A 96 4.40 4.28 2.84
CA LYS A 96 4.55 2.93 2.28
C LYS A 96 3.52 1.95 2.83
N CYS A 97 3.24 2.04 4.14
CA CYS A 97 2.17 1.28 4.78
C CYS A 97 0.82 1.52 4.09
N GLY A 98 0.51 2.77 3.73
CA GLY A 98 -0.73 3.11 3.02
C GLY A 98 -0.83 2.47 1.63
N LEU A 99 0.27 2.48 0.88
CA LEU A 99 0.32 1.79 -0.42
C LEU A 99 0.23 0.26 -0.26
N GLU A 100 0.88 -0.32 0.74
CA GLU A 100 0.81 -1.74 1.08
C GLU A 100 -0.63 -2.17 1.41
N ILE A 101 -1.38 -1.38 2.19
CA ILE A 101 -2.79 -1.61 2.51
C ILE A 101 -3.64 -1.67 1.24
N VAL A 102 -3.51 -0.71 0.33
CA VAL A 102 -4.28 -0.68 -0.92
C VAL A 102 -3.98 -1.89 -1.79
N ILE A 103 -2.70 -2.26 -1.95
CA ILE A 103 -2.30 -3.45 -2.71
C ILE A 103 -2.92 -4.71 -2.10
N MET A 104 -2.91 -4.86 -0.78
CA MET A 104 -3.51 -6.02 -0.10
C MET A 104 -5.03 -6.06 -0.26
N CYS A 105 -5.73 -4.93 -0.21
CA CYS A 105 -7.18 -4.87 -0.44
C CYS A 105 -7.54 -5.29 -1.87
N LEU A 106 -6.82 -4.77 -2.87
CA LEU A 106 -7.00 -5.15 -4.27
C LEU A 106 -6.64 -6.63 -4.51
N HIS A 107 -5.65 -7.16 -3.80
CA HIS A 107 -5.29 -8.58 -3.86
C HIS A 107 -6.42 -9.50 -3.37
N LEU A 108 -7.19 -9.06 -2.35
CA LEU A 108 -8.38 -9.75 -1.88
C LEU A 108 -9.58 -9.62 -2.82
N GLY A 109 -9.48 -8.80 -3.88
CA GLY A 109 -10.59 -8.48 -4.78
C GLY A 109 -11.64 -7.55 -4.16
N ASP A 110 -11.35 -6.92 -3.03
CA ASP A 110 -12.26 -6.03 -2.32
C ASP A 110 -11.98 -4.57 -2.68
N HIS A 111 -12.54 -4.13 -3.80
CA HIS A 111 -12.38 -2.77 -4.32
C HIS A 111 -13.02 -1.72 -3.40
N VAL A 112 -14.16 -2.05 -2.78
CA VAL A 112 -14.87 -1.14 -1.86
C VAL A 112 -14.01 -0.89 -0.63
N LEU A 113 -13.38 -1.94 -0.09
CA LEU A 113 -12.42 -1.80 1.00
C LEU A 113 -11.21 -0.97 0.57
N ALA A 114 -10.65 -1.23 -0.61
CA ALA A 114 -9.48 -0.49 -1.12
C ALA A 114 -9.77 1.01 -1.23
N GLU A 115 -10.91 1.38 -1.82
CA GLU A 115 -11.33 2.78 -1.96
C GLU A 115 -11.57 3.42 -0.59
N ARG A 116 -12.29 2.75 0.30
CA ARG A 116 -12.55 3.23 1.66
C ARG A 116 -11.26 3.51 2.42
N GLU A 117 -10.35 2.54 2.47
CA GLU A 117 -9.07 2.71 3.17
C GLU A 117 -8.24 3.81 2.52
N PHE A 118 -8.20 3.90 1.18
CA PHE A 118 -7.53 4.99 0.47
C PHE A 118 -8.09 6.36 0.84
N GLN A 119 -9.42 6.53 0.88
CA GLN A 119 -10.06 7.80 1.25
C GLN A 119 -9.75 8.17 2.70
N THR A 120 -9.85 7.23 3.64
CA THR A 120 -9.51 7.45 5.05
C THR A 120 -8.03 7.87 5.19
N MET A 121 -7.10 7.15 4.57
CA MET A 121 -5.68 7.47 4.66
C MET A 121 -5.32 8.77 3.92
N SER A 122 -6.04 9.12 2.86
CA SER A 122 -5.84 10.39 2.14
C SER A 122 -6.31 11.59 2.93
N ALA A 123 -7.30 11.44 3.80
CA ALA A 123 -7.79 12.50 4.66
C ALA A 123 -6.98 12.63 5.96
N GLU A 124 -6.63 11.49 6.58
CA GLU A 124 -6.16 11.45 7.98
C GLU A 124 -4.85 10.66 8.17
N GLY A 125 -4.36 9.96 7.14
CA GLY A 125 -3.20 9.09 7.25
C GLY A 125 -1.91 9.87 7.50
N PHE A 126 -1.12 9.46 8.49
CA PHE A 126 0.17 10.09 8.73
C PHE A 126 1.14 9.81 7.58
N GLY A 127 1.73 10.87 6.99
CA GLY A 127 2.72 10.76 5.91
C GLY A 127 2.18 10.30 4.55
N PHE A 128 0.90 9.90 4.44
CA PHE A 128 0.32 9.39 3.20
C PHE A 128 -0.22 10.50 2.27
N PRO A 129 -0.96 11.54 2.72
CA PRO A 129 -1.44 12.60 1.86
C PRO A 129 -0.30 13.31 1.12
N HIS A 130 -0.52 13.57 -0.18
CA HIS A 130 0.43 14.16 -1.12
C HIS A 130 1.73 13.37 -1.31
N SER A 131 1.83 12.17 -0.75
CA SER A 131 2.98 11.30 -0.98
C SER A 131 2.96 10.72 -2.39
N PRO A 132 4.12 10.37 -2.94
CA PRO A 132 4.18 9.55 -4.15
C PRO A 132 3.44 8.22 -4.00
N GLU A 133 3.43 7.62 -2.81
CA GLU A 133 2.70 6.39 -2.49
C GLU A 133 1.18 6.56 -2.69
N GLN A 134 0.61 7.70 -2.30
CA GLN A 134 -0.80 8.01 -2.54
C GLN A 134 -1.12 8.06 -4.04
N LYS A 135 -0.26 8.68 -4.84
CA LYS A 135 -0.45 8.74 -6.29
C LYS A 135 -0.51 7.35 -6.92
N ILE A 136 0.40 6.46 -6.53
CA ILE A 136 0.42 5.07 -7.03
C ILE A 136 -0.81 4.30 -6.56
N ALA A 137 -1.20 4.47 -5.29
CA ALA A 137 -2.40 3.84 -4.75
C ALA A 137 -3.65 4.24 -5.53
N TYR A 138 -3.79 5.53 -5.85
CA TYR A 138 -4.87 6.03 -6.70
C TYR A 138 -4.83 5.42 -8.10
N GLU A 139 -3.67 5.39 -8.75
CA GLU A 139 -3.51 4.80 -10.09
C GLU A 139 -3.88 3.31 -10.12
N LEU A 140 -3.56 2.55 -9.07
CA LEU A 140 -3.94 1.15 -8.93
C LEU A 140 -5.45 0.99 -8.77
N ILE A 141 -6.09 1.81 -7.93
CA ILE A 141 -7.55 1.78 -7.71
C ILE A 141 -8.27 2.17 -9.00
N ASP A 142 -7.93 3.30 -9.60
CA ASP A 142 -8.55 3.82 -10.83
C ASP A 142 -8.42 2.83 -11.99
N ALA A 143 -7.22 2.27 -12.23
CA ALA A 143 -7.03 1.27 -13.28
C ALA A 143 -7.84 0.00 -13.02
N SER A 144 -7.97 -0.40 -11.75
CA SER A 144 -8.77 -1.55 -11.37
C SER A 144 -10.27 -1.32 -11.57
N GLU A 145 -10.79 -0.16 -11.19
CA GLU A 145 -12.20 0.23 -11.37
C GLU A 145 -12.57 0.34 -12.85
N GLN A 146 -11.68 0.95 -13.65
CA GLN A 146 -11.84 1.05 -15.10
C GLN A 146 -11.64 -0.29 -15.82
N ARG A 147 -11.23 -1.34 -15.11
CA ARG A 147 -10.86 -2.64 -15.69
C ARG A 147 -9.79 -2.53 -16.78
N ASP A 148 -8.86 -1.58 -16.62
CA ASP A 148 -7.73 -1.40 -17.51
C ASP A 148 -6.55 -2.26 -17.03
N ALA A 149 -6.44 -3.45 -17.60
CA ALA A 149 -5.38 -4.41 -17.26
C ALA A 149 -3.98 -3.86 -17.55
N ALA A 150 -3.82 -3.04 -18.60
CA ALA A 150 -2.52 -2.51 -19.00
C ALA A 150 -2.05 -1.45 -18.00
N ARG A 151 -2.92 -0.49 -17.67
CA ARG A 151 -2.65 0.54 -16.65
C ARG A 151 -2.42 -0.07 -15.28
N LEU A 152 -3.20 -1.09 -14.89
CA LEU A 152 -3.03 -1.77 -13.61
C LEU A 152 -1.66 -2.46 -13.52
N GLN A 153 -1.24 -3.12 -14.61
CA GLN A 153 0.06 -3.79 -14.69
C GLN A 153 1.24 -2.80 -14.72
N GLU A 154 1.09 -1.64 -15.36
CA GLU A 154 2.09 -0.58 -15.36
C GLU A 154 2.24 0.04 -13.97
N ALA A 155 1.13 0.40 -13.33
CA ALA A 155 1.11 0.91 -11.96
C ALA A 155 1.74 -0.08 -10.97
N GLY A 156 1.43 -1.38 -11.09
CA GLY A 156 1.99 -2.45 -10.26
C GLY A 156 3.50 -2.70 -10.43
N LYS A 157 4.14 -2.10 -11.45
CA LYS A 157 5.58 -2.25 -11.74
C LYS A 157 6.42 -1.02 -11.40
N GLN A 158 5.81 0.04 -10.90
CA GLN A 158 6.55 1.25 -10.56
C GLN A 158 7.67 0.99 -9.55
N GLN A 159 8.81 1.65 -9.73
CA GLN A 159 10.02 1.43 -8.91
C GLN A 159 9.74 1.55 -7.41
N ARG A 160 8.86 2.46 -7.00
CA ARG A 160 8.50 2.66 -5.59
C ARG A 160 7.96 1.41 -4.91
N ILE A 161 7.23 0.57 -5.65
CA ILE A 161 6.69 -0.70 -5.15
C ILE A 161 7.80 -1.68 -4.76
N THR A 162 9.00 -1.56 -5.34
CA THR A 162 10.14 -2.43 -5.00
C THR A 162 10.67 -2.19 -3.58
N PHE A 163 10.36 -1.05 -2.96
CA PHE A 163 10.77 -0.72 -1.58
C PHE A 163 9.75 -1.17 -0.52
N LEU A 164 8.64 -1.78 -0.93
CA LEU A 164 7.65 -2.37 -0.05
C LEU A 164 8.13 -3.73 0.48
N ILE A 165 7.35 -4.34 1.38
CA ILE A 165 7.54 -5.74 1.77
C ILE A 165 7.52 -6.61 0.50
N ALA A 166 8.55 -7.44 0.32
CA ALA A 166 8.76 -8.20 -0.92
C ALA A 166 7.60 -9.13 -1.30
N ASP A 167 6.87 -9.67 -0.31
CA ASP A 167 5.66 -10.46 -0.54
C ASP A 167 4.52 -9.58 -1.11
N ILE A 168 4.30 -8.37 -0.56
CA ILE A 168 3.29 -7.41 -1.02
C ILE A 168 3.67 -6.81 -2.39
N ALA A 169 4.95 -6.48 -2.61
CA ALA A 169 5.45 -6.02 -3.91
C ALA A 169 5.21 -7.06 -5.02
N ARG A 170 5.26 -8.36 -4.68
CA ARG A 170 4.88 -9.44 -5.59
C ARG A 170 3.37 -9.52 -5.81
N MET A 171 2.55 -9.21 -4.81
CA MET A 171 1.09 -9.10 -4.97
C MET A 171 0.74 -8.02 -5.97
N ALA A 172 1.34 -6.82 -5.87
CA ALA A 172 1.10 -5.72 -6.79
C ALA A 172 1.32 -6.11 -8.26
N LYS A 173 2.41 -6.83 -8.55
CA LYS A 173 2.72 -7.32 -9.91
C LYS A 173 1.72 -8.36 -10.44
N LYS A 174 1.03 -9.07 -9.53
CA LYS A 174 0.05 -10.11 -9.84
C LYS A 174 -1.39 -9.60 -9.89
N LEU A 175 -1.63 -8.32 -9.60
CA LEU A 175 -2.97 -7.75 -9.68
C LEU A 175 -3.51 -7.89 -11.11
N ALA A 176 -4.75 -8.33 -11.21
CA ALA A 176 -5.43 -8.57 -12.47
C ALA A 176 -6.86 -8.03 -12.36
N VAL A 177 -7.39 -7.54 -13.49
CA VAL A 177 -8.79 -7.11 -13.56
C VAL A 177 -9.68 -8.35 -13.59
N PRO A 178 -10.83 -8.38 -12.87
CA PRO A 178 -11.75 -9.50 -12.93
C PRO A 178 -12.23 -9.78 -14.37
N SER A 179 -11.84 -10.92 -14.92
CA SER A 179 -12.20 -11.37 -16.27
C SER A 179 -13.69 -11.73 -16.31
N GLY A 180 -14.53 -10.78 -16.73
CA GLY A 180 -15.97 -11.03 -16.88
C GLY A 180 -16.84 -9.83 -17.26
N ALA A 181 -16.27 -8.66 -17.56
CA ALA A 181 -17.07 -7.52 -18.02
C ALA A 181 -16.44 -6.86 -19.25
N PRO A 182 -17.25 -6.13 -20.05
CA PRO A 182 -16.81 -5.57 -21.31
C PRO A 182 -15.64 -4.60 -21.11
N PRO A 183 -14.81 -4.42 -22.15
CA PRO A 183 -13.62 -3.58 -22.07
C PRO A 183 -13.98 -2.14 -21.66
N PRO A 184 -13.04 -1.43 -20.99
CA PRO A 184 -13.23 -0.01 -20.66
C PRO A 184 -13.69 0.78 -21.87
N ARG A 185 -14.69 1.65 -21.65
CA ARG A 185 -15.06 2.65 -22.65
C ARG A 185 -13.85 3.55 -22.83
N LYS A 186 -13.28 3.56 -24.03
CA LYS A 186 -12.27 4.55 -24.43
C LYS A 186 -12.81 5.93 -24.04
N PRO A 187 -11.98 6.81 -23.42
CA PRO A 187 -12.39 8.18 -23.22
C PRO A 187 -12.71 8.76 -24.59
N ALA A 188 -13.92 9.29 -24.74
CA ALA A 188 -14.34 9.97 -25.95
C ALA A 188 -13.34 11.11 -26.18
N ALA A 189 -12.54 10.98 -27.24
CA ALA A 189 -11.78 12.11 -27.75
C ALA A 189 -12.80 13.23 -28.00
N LEU A 190 -12.61 14.36 -27.35
CA LEU A 190 -13.25 15.62 -27.69
C LEU A 190 -12.74 16.01 -29.08
N GLY A 191 -13.31 15.38 -30.10
CA GLY A 191 -13.23 15.78 -31.49
C GLY A 191 -14.15 16.97 -31.67
N GLY A 192 -13.65 18.17 -31.40
CA GLY A 192 -14.24 19.42 -31.83
C GLY A 192 -13.45 19.94 -33.02
N GLY A 193 -13.78 19.46 -34.23
CA GLY A 193 -13.38 20.13 -35.45
C GLY A 193 -14.16 21.44 -35.57
N MET A 194 -13.47 22.55 -35.81
CA MET A 194 -14.07 23.73 -36.41
C MET A 194 -13.32 24.00 -37.71
N ALA A 195 -14.12 24.05 -38.77
CA ALA A 195 -13.72 24.22 -40.14
C ALA A 195 -13.14 25.62 -40.42
N ALA A 196 -12.32 25.66 -41.47
CA ALA A 196 -11.82 26.86 -42.12
C ALA A 196 -12.95 27.75 -42.63
N ALA A 197 -12.73 29.07 -42.55
CA ALA A 197 -13.34 30.06 -43.43
C ALA A 197 -12.22 31.03 -43.81
N ASP A 198 -11.73 30.85 -45.04
CA ASP A 198 -10.96 31.83 -45.80
C ASP A 198 -11.87 33.05 -46.06
N ASP A 199 -11.36 34.24 -45.77
CA ASP A 199 -11.94 35.51 -46.22
C ASP A 199 -10.79 36.24 -46.94
N GLU A 200 -10.91 36.35 -48.26
CA GLU A 200 -9.96 37.07 -49.12
C GLU A 200 -10.13 38.59 -48.96
N PRO A 201 -9.05 39.37 -49.16
CA PRO A 201 -9.08 40.82 -49.04
C PRO A 201 -9.76 41.49 -50.25
N GLU A 202 -10.72 42.39 -49.98
CA GLU A 202 -11.22 43.35 -50.97
C GLU A 202 -10.20 44.49 -51.17
N ASP A 203 -9.84 44.69 -52.44
CA ASP A 203 -9.11 45.83 -52.98
C ASP A 203 -9.88 47.15 -52.73
N ASP A 204 -9.16 48.20 -52.33
CA ASP A 204 -9.54 49.58 -52.65
C ASP A 204 -8.31 50.30 -53.22
N GLU A 205 -8.38 50.55 -54.53
CA GLU A 205 -7.48 51.40 -55.30
C GLU A 205 -7.62 52.88 -54.93
N ASP A 206 -6.47 53.56 -54.97
CA ASP A 206 -6.26 54.98 -55.28
C ASP A 206 -6.92 56.09 -54.44
N VAL A 207 -6.09 57.01 -53.93
CA VAL A 207 -5.88 58.34 -54.56
C VAL A 207 -4.92 59.17 -53.67
N ARG A 208 -3.75 59.47 -54.25
CA ARG A 208 -2.86 60.66 -54.09
C ARG A 208 -2.47 61.17 -52.70
#